data_AF-A0A0N1IIR6-F1
#
_entry.id   AF-A0A0N1IIR6-F1
#
_cell.length_a   1.000
_cell.length_b   1.000
_cell.length_c   1.000
_cell.angle_alpha   90.00
_cell.angle_beta   90.00
_cell.angle_gamma   90.00
#
_symmetry.space_group_name_H-M   'P 1'
#
loop_
_entity.id
_entity.type
_entity.pdbx_description
1 polymer ?
#
loop_
_entity_poly.entity_id
_entity_poly.type
_entity_poly.pdbx_seq_one_letter_code
_entity_poly.pdbx_strand_id
1 'polypeptide(L)'
;MGTVADDDTQYCSLESGILLSNSVLRAVHGALDWCVRNSYSPHHHENIGRCVLHAAHTVCTSALQGESYVSWRVGEAGAGGELAPALADAVTAHPVHDPHHMYQLHAYVSRASTNSLIPTKCKRVLLQRAQAQVARLRVQAAASARRHPRGFRNATWPPGLRNSPGLASPPPNNRFDHLRWTTFNTTHALMPDDHRTAAPLSTATRRAIDLALAEAGAWARRRWAAGSVRLLEGAWCWEPPHALRYRLLLALRPLSPDLPQVHRAR
;
A
#
# COMPACT_ATOMS: atom_id res chain seq x y z
N MET A 1 -11.55 21.61 -2.74
CA MET A 1 -12.57 20.70 -2.20
C MET A 1 -12.37 20.59 -0.69
N GLY A 2 -13.44 20.38 0.05
CA GLY A 2 -13.43 20.23 1.51
C GLY A 2 -14.85 20.00 2.02
N THR A 3 -15.02 19.82 3.33
CA THR A 3 -16.35 19.94 3.92
C THR A 3 -16.63 21.39 4.24
N VAL A 4 -17.84 21.84 3.94
CA VAL A 4 -18.29 23.20 4.29
C VAL A 4 -18.35 23.32 5.80
N ALA A 5 -17.91 24.46 6.34
CA ALA A 5 -17.97 24.72 7.78
C ALA A 5 -19.43 24.89 8.25
N ASP A 6 -19.71 24.52 9.51
CA ASP A 6 -21.05 24.50 10.09
C ASP A 6 -21.56 25.89 10.54
N ASP A 7 -20.86 26.97 10.17
CA ASP A 7 -21.09 28.35 10.60
C ASP A 7 -21.77 29.23 9.52
N ASP A 8 -22.54 28.61 8.63
CA ASP A 8 -23.21 29.23 7.47
C ASP A 8 -22.25 29.94 6.49
N THR A 9 -20.94 29.69 6.62
CA THR A 9 -19.95 30.23 5.68
C THR A 9 -19.83 29.35 4.44
N GLN A 10 -19.51 29.97 3.30
CA GLN A 10 -19.22 29.26 2.05
C GLN A 10 -17.78 28.69 1.98
N TYR A 11 -17.09 28.61 3.13
CA TYR A 11 -15.69 28.23 3.23
C TYR A 11 -15.55 26.80 3.75
N CYS A 12 -14.45 26.15 3.39
CA CYS A 12 -14.19 24.79 3.85
C CYS A 12 -13.62 24.81 5.26
N SER A 13 -14.09 23.91 6.13
CA SER A 13 -13.52 23.72 7.46
C SER A 13 -12.05 23.28 7.35
N LEU A 14 -11.19 23.89 8.17
CA LEU A 14 -9.79 23.48 8.27
C LEU A 14 -9.61 22.23 9.14
N GLU A 15 -10.54 21.96 10.05
CA GLU A 15 -10.47 20.78 10.91
C GLU A 15 -10.59 19.49 10.11
N SER A 16 -11.46 19.49 9.09
CA SER A 16 -11.67 18.36 8.18
C SER A 16 -10.62 18.27 7.06
N GLY A 17 -9.71 19.24 7.00
CA GLY A 17 -8.74 19.38 5.92
C GLY A 17 -9.35 19.90 4.62
N ILE A 18 -8.48 20.44 3.77
CA ILE A 18 -8.84 20.99 2.47
C ILE A 18 -7.92 20.44 1.38
N LEU A 19 -8.47 20.21 0.19
CA LEU A 19 -7.72 19.82 -0.99
C LEU A 19 -7.74 20.94 -2.03
N LEU A 20 -6.57 21.51 -2.31
CA LEU A 20 -6.38 22.58 -3.29
C LEU A 20 -5.61 22.06 -4.49
N SER A 21 -6.02 22.45 -5.69
CA SER A 21 -5.25 22.16 -6.90
C SER A 21 -4.01 23.05 -6.96
N ASN A 22 -3.02 22.62 -7.74
CA ASN A 22 -1.81 23.41 -7.96
C ASN A 22 -2.10 24.80 -8.57
N SER A 23 -3.12 24.91 -9.44
CA SER A 23 -3.52 26.19 -10.02
C SER A 23 -4.07 27.16 -8.96
N VAL A 24 -4.91 26.67 -8.04
CA VAL A 24 -5.43 27.47 -6.93
C VAL A 24 -4.32 27.91 -5.99
N LEU A 25 -3.39 27.00 -5.64
CA LEU A 25 -2.24 27.33 -4.79
C LEU A 25 -1.35 28.44 -5.41
N ARG A 26 -1.10 28.39 -6.72
CA ARG A 26 -0.33 29.43 -7.41
C ARG A 26 -1.06 30.77 -7.44
N ALA A 27 -2.38 30.76 -7.64
CA ALA A 27 -3.19 31.98 -7.60
C ALA A 27 -3.14 32.62 -6.20
N VAL A 28 -3.34 31.81 -5.15
CA VAL A 28 -3.23 32.24 -3.75
C VAL A 28 -1.84 32.81 -3.45
N HIS A 29 -0.78 32.13 -3.89
CA HIS A 29 0.60 32.61 -3.72
C HIS A 29 0.82 33.99 -4.34
N GLY A 30 0.25 34.25 -5.52
CA GLY A 30 0.31 35.55 -6.19
C GLY A 30 -0.48 36.67 -5.49
N ALA A 31 -1.41 36.32 -4.60
CA ALA A 31 -2.29 37.25 -3.90
C ALA A 31 -2.01 37.37 -2.39
N LEU A 32 -0.88 36.83 -1.90
CA LEU A 32 -0.56 36.78 -0.46
C LEU A 32 -0.61 38.15 0.21
N ASP A 33 -0.12 39.21 -0.44
CA ASP A 33 -0.17 40.57 0.08
C ASP A 33 -1.59 41.06 0.33
N TRP A 34 -2.52 40.74 -0.58
CA TRP A 34 -3.92 41.06 -0.40
C TRP A 34 -4.53 40.22 0.72
N CYS A 35 -4.24 38.92 0.74
CA CYS A 35 -4.80 37.99 1.73
C CYS A 35 -4.44 38.41 3.15
N VAL A 36 -3.17 38.63 3.44
CA VAL A 36 -2.71 39.03 4.80
C VAL A 36 -3.40 40.32 5.28
N ARG A 37 -3.70 41.26 4.37
CA ARG A 37 -4.31 42.55 4.73
C ARG A 37 -5.84 42.51 4.84
N ASN A 38 -6.52 41.65 4.08
CA ASN A 38 -7.98 41.74 3.89
C ASN A 38 -8.74 40.49 4.34
N SER A 39 -8.04 39.39 4.63
CA SER A 39 -8.68 38.13 4.98
C SER A 39 -8.71 37.85 6.49
N TYR A 40 -8.49 38.83 7.37
CA TYR A 40 -8.45 38.58 8.81
C TYR A 40 -9.86 38.36 9.41
N SER A 41 -10.00 37.26 10.16
CA SER A 41 -11.17 36.83 10.91
C SER A 41 -10.70 36.01 12.12
N PRO A 42 -11.47 35.97 13.24
CA PRO A 42 -11.22 35.06 14.35
C PRO A 42 -11.23 33.58 13.94
N HIS A 43 -11.99 33.25 12.89
CA HIS A 43 -12.12 31.90 12.37
C HIS A 43 -11.06 31.64 11.27
N HIS A 44 -10.13 30.72 11.54
CA HIS A 44 -9.01 30.45 10.64
C HIS A 44 -9.44 29.97 9.23
N HIS A 45 -10.54 29.23 9.13
CA HIS A 45 -11.06 28.75 7.85
C HIS A 45 -11.61 29.89 6.98
N GLU A 46 -12.16 30.94 7.58
CA GLU A 46 -12.57 32.14 6.83
C GLU A 46 -11.36 32.85 6.23
N ASN A 47 -10.22 32.87 6.93
CA ASN A 47 -9.03 33.57 6.45
C ASN A 47 -8.52 32.97 5.15
N ILE A 48 -8.37 31.64 5.12
CA ILE A 48 -7.97 30.90 3.92
C ILE A 48 -9.10 30.96 2.88
N GLY A 49 -10.36 30.82 3.30
CA GLY A 49 -11.51 30.86 2.41
C GLY A 49 -11.65 32.17 1.63
N ARG A 50 -11.54 33.33 2.29
CA ARG A 50 -11.56 34.67 1.67
C ARG A 50 -10.40 34.85 0.69
N CYS A 51 -9.21 34.38 1.07
CA CYS A 51 -8.04 34.43 0.21
C CYS A 51 -8.22 33.60 -1.07
N VAL A 52 -8.70 32.36 -0.95
CA VAL A 52 -8.99 31.48 -2.09
C VAL A 52 -10.09 32.07 -2.98
N LEU A 53 -11.15 32.63 -2.39
CA LEU A 53 -12.25 33.26 -3.12
C LEU A 53 -11.77 34.50 -3.91
N HIS A 54 -10.88 35.30 -3.34
CA HIS A 54 -10.31 36.46 -4.03
C HIS A 54 -9.33 36.04 -5.14
N ALA A 55 -8.42 35.12 -4.85
CA ALA A 55 -7.31 34.79 -5.74
C ALA A 55 -7.73 33.85 -6.89
N ALA A 56 -8.61 32.88 -6.61
CA ALA A 56 -8.99 31.84 -7.55
C ALA A 56 -10.47 31.85 -7.93
N HIS A 57 -11.30 32.71 -7.30
CA HIS A 57 -12.74 32.80 -7.55
C HIS A 57 -13.49 31.46 -7.39
N THR A 58 -13.01 30.62 -6.47
CA THR A 58 -13.60 29.32 -6.17
C THR A 58 -14.15 29.30 -4.75
N VAL A 59 -15.39 28.81 -4.59
CA VAL A 59 -16.02 28.54 -3.29
C VAL A 59 -15.71 27.13 -2.81
N CYS A 60 -16.00 26.84 -1.53
CA CYS A 60 -15.87 25.48 -1.03
C CYS A 60 -16.85 24.53 -1.73
N THR A 61 -16.36 23.37 -2.16
CA THR A 61 -17.21 22.29 -2.69
C THR A 61 -16.80 20.95 -2.09
N SER A 62 -17.80 20.13 -1.77
CA SER A 62 -17.62 18.75 -1.30
C SER A 62 -17.57 17.74 -2.45
N ALA A 63 -17.84 18.15 -3.69
CA ALA A 63 -17.68 17.31 -4.86
C ALA A 63 -17.21 18.13 -6.06
N LEU A 64 -16.37 17.54 -6.91
CA LEU A 64 -15.87 18.13 -8.14
C LEU A 64 -15.54 17.04 -9.15
N GLN A 65 -15.97 17.20 -10.41
CA GLN A 65 -15.66 16.27 -11.52
C GLN A 65 -16.02 14.80 -11.24
N GLY A 66 -17.10 14.55 -10.48
CA GLY A 66 -17.54 13.19 -10.14
C GLY A 66 -16.81 12.56 -8.96
N GLU A 67 -15.81 13.25 -8.39
CA GLU A 67 -15.16 12.85 -7.15
C GLU A 67 -15.79 13.58 -5.95
N SER A 68 -15.97 12.86 -4.85
CA SER A 68 -16.49 13.41 -3.59
C SER A 68 -15.39 13.50 -2.53
N TYR A 69 -15.40 14.61 -1.79
CA TYR A 69 -14.58 14.83 -0.63
C TYR A 69 -15.37 14.49 0.62
N VAL A 70 -14.98 13.40 1.28
CA VAL A 70 -15.61 12.94 2.51
C VAL A 70 -14.58 13.00 3.63
N SER A 71 -14.90 13.70 4.72
CA SER A 71 -14.08 13.72 5.93
C SER A 71 -14.76 12.89 7.02
N TRP A 72 -14.01 12.00 7.65
CA TRP A 72 -14.51 11.17 8.75
C TRP A 72 -14.19 11.81 10.11
N ARG A 73 -15.17 11.82 11.02
CA ARG A 73 -14.98 12.32 12.39
C ARG A 73 -14.52 11.20 13.34
N VAL A 74 -13.31 11.34 13.88
CA VAL A 74 -12.75 10.42 14.88
C VAL A 74 -13.51 10.62 16.19
N GLY A 75 -14.39 9.67 16.53
CA GLY A 75 -15.24 9.72 17.73
C GLY A 75 -16.74 9.50 17.48
N GLU A 76 -17.21 9.61 16.23
CA GLU A 76 -18.60 9.24 15.86
C GLU A 76 -18.83 7.71 15.83
N ALA A 77 -17.74 6.93 15.87
CA ALA A 77 -17.83 5.52 16.20
C ALA A 77 -17.99 5.40 17.72
N GLY A 78 -19.20 5.07 18.17
CA GLY A 78 -19.53 4.88 19.58
C GLY A 78 -18.48 4.06 20.34
N ALA A 79 -18.33 4.38 21.62
CA ALA A 79 -17.41 3.78 22.59
C ALA A 79 -17.13 2.29 22.33
N GLY A 80 -16.05 1.99 21.61
CA GLY A 80 -15.77 0.61 21.20
C GLY A 80 -14.89 0.43 19.97
N GLY A 81 -13.84 1.24 19.79
CA GLY A 81 -12.57 0.84 19.13
C GLY A 81 -12.55 0.29 17.69
N GLU A 82 -13.68 0.11 17.02
CA GLU A 82 -13.72 -0.47 15.67
C GLU A 82 -13.88 0.62 14.62
N LEU A 83 -12.87 0.75 13.77
CA LEU A 83 -12.82 1.72 12.68
C LEU A 83 -13.89 1.36 11.64
N ALA A 84 -14.85 2.27 11.46
CA ALA A 84 -16.03 2.05 10.63
C ALA A 84 -15.68 1.87 9.14
N PRO A 85 -16.44 1.06 8.38
CA PRO A 85 -16.26 0.94 6.93
C PRO A 85 -16.26 2.28 6.18
N ALA A 86 -17.00 3.28 6.70
CA ALA A 86 -17.08 4.62 6.15
C ALA A 86 -15.73 5.36 6.13
N LEU A 87 -14.80 5.01 7.03
CA LEU A 87 -13.44 5.55 7.02
C LEU A 87 -12.68 5.15 5.75
N ALA A 88 -12.97 3.98 5.19
CA ALA A 88 -12.24 3.48 4.04
C ALA A 88 -12.52 4.29 2.76
N ASP A 89 -13.67 4.97 2.70
CA ASP A 89 -14.07 5.85 1.59
C ASP A 89 -13.83 7.33 1.90
N ALA A 90 -13.34 7.67 3.10
CA ALA A 90 -13.01 9.04 3.48
C ALA A 90 -11.63 9.46 2.95
N VAL A 91 -11.53 10.73 2.54
CA VAL A 91 -10.28 11.38 2.11
C VAL A 91 -9.43 11.78 3.32
N THR A 92 -10.07 12.26 4.37
CA THR A 92 -9.43 12.71 5.61
C THR A 92 -10.14 12.17 6.85
N ALA A 93 -9.41 12.10 7.97
CA ALA A 93 -9.93 11.75 9.28
C ALA A 93 -9.51 12.82 10.30
N HIS A 94 -10.46 13.31 11.11
CA HIS A 94 -10.24 14.40 12.07
C HIS A 94 -11.19 14.33 13.27
N PRO A 95 -10.86 14.87 14.45
CA PRO A 95 -9.54 15.30 14.85
C PRO A 95 -8.69 14.11 15.33
N VAL A 96 -7.38 14.13 15.04
CA VAL A 96 -6.44 13.10 15.52
C VAL A 96 -5.52 13.72 16.56
N HIS A 97 -5.93 13.70 17.84
CA HIS A 97 -5.16 14.31 18.92
C HIS A 97 -4.05 13.42 19.47
N ASP A 98 -4.25 12.10 19.48
CA ASP A 98 -3.29 11.13 20.01
C ASP A 98 -2.52 10.45 18.86
N PRO A 99 -1.18 10.45 18.86
CA PRO A 99 -0.37 9.68 17.93
C PRO A 99 -0.78 8.21 17.80
N HIS A 100 -1.30 7.59 18.86
CA HIS A 100 -1.79 6.21 18.82
C HIS A 100 -2.95 6.03 17.82
N HIS A 101 -3.88 6.99 17.75
CA HIS A 101 -4.97 6.96 16.77
C HIS A 101 -4.43 7.05 15.33
N MET A 102 -3.34 7.79 15.09
CA MET A 102 -2.70 7.85 13.78
C MET A 102 -2.16 6.48 13.36
N TYR A 103 -1.50 5.75 14.27
CA TYR A 103 -1.02 4.40 13.99
C TYR A 103 -2.17 3.41 13.74
N GLN A 104 -3.28 3.53 14.47
CA GLN A 104 -4.46 2.70 14.25
C GLN A 104 -5.11 2.97 12.88
N LEU A 105 -5.28 4.24 12.51
CA LEU A 105 -5.79 4.66 11.20
C LEU A 105 -4.87 4.15 10.08
N HIS A 106 -3.56 4.35 10.23
CA HIS A 106 -2.58 3.86 9.27
C HIS A 106 -2.61 2.34 9.13
N ALA A 107 -2.67 1.61 10.26
CA ALA A 107 -2.76 0.16 10.27
C ALA A 107 -4.07 -0.33 9.64
N TYR A 108 -5.19 0.37 9.82
CA TYR A 108 -6.48 0.04 9.21
C TYR A 108 -6.48 0.23 7.70
N VAL A 109 -6.03 1.41 7.23
CA VAL A 109 -5.92 1.70 5.79
C VAL A 109 -4.92 0.78 5.09
N SER A 110 -3.85 0.39 5.80
CA SER A 110 -2.79 -0.49 5.29
C SER A 110 -3.11 -1.98 5.43
N ARG A 111 -4.00 -2.39 6.34
CA ARG A 111 -4.35 -3.80 6.54
C ARG A 111 -5.22 -4.31 5.39
N ALA A 112 -4.60 -5.10 4.52
CA ALA A 112 -5.27 -6.21 3.87
C ALA A 112 -5.32 -7.40 4.84
N SER A 113 -6.32 -7.47 5.72
CA SER A 113 -6.43 -8.64 6.62
C SER A 113 -6.76 -9.90 5.82
N THR A 114 -5.88 -10.90 5.83
CA THR A 114 -6.09 -12.22 5.21
C THR A 114 -6.71 -13.25 6.15
N ASN A 115 -7.14 -12.90 7.36
CA ASN A 115 -7.77 -13.89 8.24
C ASN A 115 -8.75 -13.21 9.20
N SER A 116 -10.04 -13.24 8.87
CA SER A 116 -11.10 -13.08 9.86
C SER A 116 -12.31 -13.90 9.40
N LEU A 117 -12.78 -14.75 10.31
CA LEU A 117 -13.86 -15.73 10.13
C LEU A 117 -15.25 -15.08 10.33
N ILE A 118 -15.37 -13.77 10.07
CA ILE A 118 -16.60 -13.00 10.25
C ILE A 118 -16.97 -12.38 8.89
N PRO A 119 -18.20 -12.61 8.36
CA PRO A 119 -18.64 -12.06 7.09
C PRO A 119 -19.06 -10.60 7.28
N THR A 120 -18.15 -9.74 7.72
CA THR A 120 -18.37 -8.30 7.76
C THR A 120 -17.68 -7.68 6.56
N LYS A 121 -18.47 -6.91 5.82
CA LYS A 121 -18.15 -6.09 4.64
C LYS A 121 -17.05 -5.02 4.88
N CYS A 122 -16.16 -5.20 5.85
CA CYS A 122 -15.10 -4.27 6.22
C CYS A 122 -13.74 -4.78 5.72
N LYS A 123 -13.67 -5.07 4.42
CA LYS A 123 -12.47 -5.58 3.76
C LYS A 123 -12.30 -4.86 2.43
N ARG A 124 -11.64 -3.69 2.49
CA ARG A 124 -11.06 -2.93 1.37
C ARG A 124 -10.59 -1.60 1.95
N VAL A 125 -9.54 -0.96 1.44
CA VAL A 125 -9.75 -0.20 0.21
C VAL A 125 -8.54 -0.22 -0.71
N LEU A 126 -7.33 0.16 -0.30
CA LEU A 126 -6.27 0.40 -1.28
C LEU A 126 -5.65 -0.88 -1.85
N LEU A 127 -5.11 -1.77 -0.99
CA LEU A 127 -4.42 -2.97 -1.48
C LEU A 127 -5.39 -3.96 -2.17
N GLN A 128 -6.62 -4.07 -1.67
CA GLN A 128 -7.60 -4.97 -2.27
C GLN A 128 -8.28 -4.40 -3.51
N ARG A 129 -8.44 -3.08 -3.64
CA ARG A 129 -8.80 -2.46 -4.93
C ARG A 129 -7.66 -2.67 -5.93
N ALA A 130 -6.41 -2.47 -5.51
CA ALA A 130 -5.25 -2.73 -6.37
C ALA A 130 -5.16 -4.21 -6.79
N GLN A 131 -5.30 -5.17 -5.88
CA GLN A 131 -5.28 -6.60 -6.19
C GLN A 131 -6.47 -7.01 -7.06
N ALA A 132 -7.67 -6.51 -6.80
CA ALA A 132 -8.85 -6.79 -7.62
C ALA A 132 -8.73 -6.16 -9.02
N GLN A 133 -8.16 -4.95 -9.11
CA GLN A 133 -7.87 -4.30 -10.38
C GLN A 133 -6.82 -5.10 -11.16
N VAL A 134 -5.74 -5.53 -10.52
CA VAL A 134 -4.74 -6.42 -11.13
C VAL A 134 -5.37 -7.73 -11.58
N ALA A 135 -6.25 -8.35 -10.77
CA ALA A 135 -6.96 -9.57 -11.15
C ALA A 135 -7.88 -9.34 -12.36
N ARG A 136 -8.65 -8.25 -12.37
CA ARG A 136 -9.51 -7.85 -13.50
C ARG A 136 -8.70 -7.62 -14.77
N LEU A 137 -7.60 -6.88 -14.67
CA LEU A 137 -6.68 -6.62 -15.78
C LEU A 137 -6.05 -7.91 -16.30
N ARG A 138 -5.70 -8.86 -15.41
CA ARG A 138 -5.21 -10.19 -15.81
C ARG A 138 -6.26 -10.99 -16.57
N VAL A 139 -7.53 -10.95 -16.15
CA VAL A 139 -8.63 -11.60 -16.87
C VAL A 139 -8.83 -10.96 -18.25
N GLN A 140 -8.82 -9.63 -18.33
CA GLN A 140 -8.92 -8.91 -19.60
C GLN A 140 -7.74 -9.24 -20.54
N ALA A 141 -6.51 -9.29 -20.01
CA ALA A 141 -5.32 -9.69 -20.76
C ALA A 141 -5.38 -11.16 -21.23
N ALA A 142 -5.93 -12.06 -20.41
CA ALA A 142 -6.14 -13.45 -20.81
C ALA A 142 -7.22 -13.59 -21.91
N ALA A 143 -8.27 -12.76 -21.86
CA ALA A 143 -9.30 -12.73 -22.90
C ALA A 143 -8.75 -12.18 -24.23
N SER A 144 -7.90 -11.14 -24.19
CA SER A 144 -7.25 -10.60 -25.39
C SER A 144 -6.18 -11.54 -25.96
N ALA A 145 -5.53 -12.37 -25.13
CA ALA A 145 -4.56 -13.39 -25.57
C ALA A 145 -5.08 -14.33 -26.67
N ARG A 146 -6.40 -14.58 -26.72
CA ARG A 146 -7.02 -15.41 -27.78
C ARG A 146 -6.90 -14.79 -29.17
N ARG A 147 -6.74 -13.47 -29.26
CA ARG A 147 -6.60 -12.71 -30.52
C ARG A 147 -5.14 -12.56 -30.95
N HIS A 148 -4.19 -13.15 -30.22
CA HIS A 148 -2.76 -13.02 -30.55
C HIS A 148 -2.38 -13.90 -31.75
N PRO A 149 -1.41 -13.45 -32.59
CA PRO A 149 -0.82 -14.27 -33.64
C PRO A 149 -0.27 -15.61 -33.12
N ARG A 150 -0.24 -16.63 -33.99
CA ARG A 150 0.35 -17.94 -33.66
C ARG A 150 1.81 -17.74 -33.20
N GLY A 151 2.18 -18.35 -32.07
CA GLY A 151 3.49 -18.17 -31.41
C GLY A 151 3.50 -17.20 -30.23
N PHE A 152 2.50 -16.33 -30.07
CA PHE A 152 2.44 -15.31 -29.00
C PHE A 152 1.41 -15.61 -27.90
N ARG A 153 0.87 -16.83 -27.85
CA ARG A 153 -0.25 -17.22 -26.96
C ARG A 153 0.07 -17.24 -25.45
N ASN A 154 1.32 -17.01 -25.07
CA ASN A 154 1.77 -16.85 -23.67
C ASN A 154 2.60 -15.57 -23.46
N ALA A 155 2.70 -14.70 -24.47
CA ALA A 155 3.40 -13.43 -24.40
C ALA A 155 2.40 -12.32 -24.09
N THR A 156 2.71 -11.46 -23.12
CA THR A 156 1.95 -10.21 -22.91
C THR A 156 2.07 -9.38 -24.18
N TRP A 157 0.95 -8.99 -24.79
CA TRP A 157 0.94 -8.14 -25.98
C TRP A 157 0.82 -6.67 -25.58
N PRO A 158 1.59 -5.76 -26.21
CA PRO A 158 2.68 -6.00 -27.15
C PRO A 158 3.88 -6.77 -26.55
N PRO A 159 4.58 -7.60 -27.36
CA PRO A 159 5.61 -8.56 -26.93
C PRO A 159 6.86 -7.93 -26.28
N GLY A 160 6.92 -6.60 -26.21
CA GLY A 160 7.91 -5.87 -25.42
C GLY A 160 7.56 -5.77 -23.93
N LEU A 161 6.29 -5.86 -23.52
CA LEU A 161 5.84 -5.30 -22.23
C LEU A 161 6.40 -5.94 -20.96
N ARG A 162 6.85 -7.20 -20.99
CA ARG A 162 7.58 -7.78 -19.83
C ARG A 162 8.99 -7.21 -19.66
N ASN A 163 9.56 -6.67 -20.74
CA ASN A 163 10.85 -5.99 -20.78
C ASN A 163 10.68 -4.50 -21.16
N SER A 164 9.46 -3.98 -21.25
CA SER A 164 9.21 -2.58 -21.60
C SER A 164 9.43 -1.75 -20.35
N PRO A 165 10.13 -0.62 -20.46
CA PRO A 165 10.50 0.24 -19.33
C PRO A 165 9.33 0.79 -18.49
N GLY A 166 8.07 0.51 -18.85
CA GLY A 166 6.87 0.90 -18.08
C GLY A 166 6.10 -0.25 -17.38
N LEU A 167 6.44 -1.52 -17.60
CA LEU A 167 5.75 -2.68 -16.98
C LEU A 167 6.70 -3.73 -16.39
N ALA A 168 7.95 -3.79 -16.84
CA ALA A 168 9.01 -4.39 -16.04
C ALA A 168 9.22 -3.53 -14.79
N SER A 169 9.59 -4.11 -13.64
CA SER A 169 10.23 -3.28 -12.61
C SER A 169 11.38 -2.54 -13.29
N PRO A 170 11.37 -1.20 -13.33
CA PRO A 170 12.38 -0.46 -14.05
C PRO A 170 13.74 -0.95 -13.54
N PRO A 171 14.68 -1.31 -14.44
CA PRO A 171 16.02 -1.64 -13.99
C PRO A 171 16.53 -0.43 -13.19
N PRO A 172 17.27 -0.68 -12.10
CA PRO A 172 17.84 0.41 -11.32
C PRO A 172 18.58 1.40 -12.23
N ASN A 173 18.34 2.71 -12.06
CA ASN A 173 18.90 3.74 -12.94
C ASN A 173 20.43 3.74 -12.91
N ASN A 174 21.01 3.30 -11.80
CA ASN A 174 22.44 3.15 -11.61
C ASN A 174 22.76 1.85 -10.86
N ARG A 175 24.02 1.40 -10.93
CA ARG A 175 24.56 0.27 -10.16
C ARG A 175 24.38 0.41 -8.63
N PHE A 176 24.06 1.60 -8.15
CA PHE A 176 23.79 1.87 -6.73
C PHE A 176 22.30 1.70 -6.36
N ASP A 177 21.39 1.64 -7.33
CA ASP A 177 19.95 1.49 -7.07
C ASP A 177 19.51 0.02 -7.00
N HIS A 178 20.45 -0.93 -7.05
CA HIS A 178 20.15 -2.34 -6.82
C HIS A 178 19.75 -2.55 -5.37
N LEU A 179 18.54 -3.09 -5.17
CA LEU A 179 18.09 -3.45 -3.83
C LEU A 179 18.99 -4.55 -3.26
N ARG A 180 19.53 -4.29 -2.07
CA ARG A 180 20.39 -5.22 -1.35
C ARG A 180 19.59 -6.43 -0.90
N TRP A 181 20.12 -7.61 -1.18
CA TRP A 181 19.69 -8.85 -0.55
C TRP A 181 20.57 -9.10 0.66
N THR A 182 19.95 -9.17 1.84
CA THR A 182 20.65 -9.58 3.05
C THR A 182 20.44 -11.07 3.23
N THR A 183 21.53 -11.83 3.08
CA THR A 183 21.53 -13.27 3.33
C THR A 183 21.48 -13.57 4.82
N PHE A 184 20.87 -14.67 5.22
CA PHE A 184 20.75 -15.07 6.61
C PHE A 184 20.72 -16.59 6.76
N ASN A 185 21.17 -17.04 7.93
CA ASN A 185 20.93 -18.39 8.42
C ASN A 185 19.84 -18.35 9.51
N THR A 186 19.63 -19.45 10.23
CA THR A 186 18.57 -19.52 11.26
C THR A 186 18.75 -18.56 12.44
N THR A 187 19.95 -18.01 12.66
CA THR A 187 20.29 -17.23 13.86
C THR A 187 20.88 -15.85 13.56
N HIS A 188 21.57 -15.68 12.44
CA HIS A 188 22.33 -14.49 12.07
C HIS A 188 22.02 -14.03 10.65
N ALA A 189 21.99 -12.70 10.50
CA ALA A 189 22.11 -12.02 9.22
C ALA A 189 23.59 -11.93 8.84
N LEU A 190 23.90 -12.29 7.59
CA LEU A 190 25.23 -12.11 7.02
C LEU A 190 25.24 -10.78 6.27
N MET A 191 26.19 -9.93 6.65
CA MET A 191 26.39 -8.59 6.12
C MET A 191 25.08 -7.79 6.09
N PRO A 192 24.49 -7.48 7.26
CA PRO A 192 23.25 -6.71 7.33
C PRO A 192 23.43 -5.23 6.96
N ASP A 193 24.62 -4.67 7.19
CA ASP A 193 25.01 -3.31 6.83
C ASP A 193 26.45 -3.33 6.29
N ASP A 194 27.01 -2.15 5.99
CA ASP A 194 28.33 -2.02 5.37
C ASP A 194 29.49 -2.15 6.39
N HIS A 195 29.18 -2.28 7.69
CA HIS A 195 30.16 -2.27 8.77
C HIS A 195 30.26 -3.60 9.51
N ARG A 196 29.23 -4.44 9.46
CA ARG A 196 29.18 -5.73 10.17
C ARG A 196 29.18 -6.89 9.19
N THR A 197 30.11 -7.83 9.38
CA THR A 197 30.16 -9.08 8.61
C THR A 197 29.00 -10.02 8.95
N ALA A 198 28.58 -10.05 10.21
CA ALA A 198 27.41 -10.79 10.65
C ALA A 198 26.78 -10.12 11.88
N ALA A 199 25.47 -10.25 12.05
CA ALA A 199 24.76 -9.82 13.25
C ALA A 199 23.66 -10.82 13.62
N PRO A 200 23.37 -11.01 14.91
CA PRO A 200 22.25 -11.85 15.32
C PRO A 200 20.93 -11.27 14.79
N LEU A 201 20.00 -12.14 14.43
CA LEU A 201 18.67 -11.73 13.97
C LEU A 201 17.92 -11.04 15.12
N SER A 202 17.37 -9.87 14.84
CA SER A 202 16.48 -9.19 15.80
C SER A 202 15.25 -10.05 16.10
N THR A 203 14.66 -9.90 17.29
CA THR A 203 13.46 -10.65 17.68
C THR A 203 12.31 -10.48 16.68
N ALA A 204 12.14 -9.28 16.12
CA ALA A 204 11.12 -9.00 15.11
C ALA A 204 11.43 -9.72 13.78
N THR A 205 12.67 -9.60 13.30
CA THR A 205 13.11 -10.25 12.05
C THR A 205 12.99 -11.77 12.14
N ARG A 206 13.39 -12.36 13.28
CA ARG A 206 13.29 -13.79 13.51
C ARG A 206 11.84 -14.28 13.44
N ARG A 207 10.92 -13.60 14.12
CA ARG A 207 9.48 -13.92 14.06
C ARG A 207 8.93 -13.85 12.63
N ALA A 208 9.35 -12.84 11.86
CA ALA A 208 8.90 -12.70 10.47
C ALA A 208 9.42 -13.83 9.57
N ILE A 209 10.68 -14.26 9.77
CA ILE A 209 11.26 -15.41 9.08
C ILE A 209 10.54 -16.71 9.47
N ASP A 210 10.25 -16.90 10.76
CA ASP A 210 9.54 -18.09 11.24
C ASP A 210 8.14 -18.22 10.62
N LEU A 211 7.42 -17.10 10.47
CA LEU A 211 6.14 -17.05 9.75
C LEU A 211 6.31 -17.41 8.27
N ALA A 212 7.31 -16.83 7.60
CA ALA A 212 7.59 -17.13 6.20
C ALA A 212 7.96 -18.61 5.97
N LEU A 213 8.72 -19.20 6.89
CA LEU A 213 9.07 -20.62 6.88
C LEU A 213 7.87 -21.53 7.14
N ALA A 214 6.96 -21.14 8.05
CA ALA A 214 5.75 -21.90 8.31
C ALA A 214 4.86 -21.98 7.06
N GLU A 215 4.65 -20.87 6.38
CA GLU A 215 3.86 -20.80 5.14
C GLU A 215 4.53 -21.54 3.98
N ALA A 216 5.83 -21.30 3.76
CA ALA A 216 6.60 -21.98 2.72
C ALA A 216 6.63 -23.50 2.97
N GLY A 217 6.79 -23.91 4.24
CA GLY A 217 6.74 -25.31 4.64
C GLY A 217 5.37 -25.93 4.41
N ALA A 218 4.28 -25.25 4.77
CA ALA A 218 2.92 -25.73 4.51
C ALA A 218 2.64 -25.89 3.01
N TRP A 219 3.11 -24.95 2.19
CA TRP A 219 3.02 -25.05 0.72
C TRP A 219 3.85 -26.22 0.18
N ALA A 220 5.10 -26.40 0.64
CA ALA A 220 5.98 -27.48 0.22
C ALA A 220 5.41 -28.87 0.58
N ARG A 221 4.83 -29.01 1.78
CA ARG A 221 4.15 -30.26 2.20
C ARG A 221 2.98 -30.61 1.29
N ARG A 222 2.14 -29.64 0.93
CA ARG A 222 1.02 -29.85 0.00
C ARG A 222 1.49 -30.17 -1.42
N ARG A 223 2.57 -29.54 -1.88
CA ARG A 223 3.04 -29.64 -3.26
C ARG A 223 3.89 -30.87 -3.54
N TRP A 224 4.64 -31.35 -2.54
CA TRP A 224 5.66 -32.39 -2.69
C TRP A 224 5.60 -33.49 -1.63
N ALA A 225 4.57 -33.54 -0.78
CA ALA A 225 4.44 -34.54 0.30
C ALA A 225 5.70 -34.64 1.20
N ALA A 226 6.36 -33.50 1.44
CA ALA A 226 7.53 -33.44 2.30
C ALA A 226 7.16 -33.75 3.76
N GLY A 227 7.88 -34.66 4.42
CA GLY A 227 7.74 -34.96 5.84
C GLY A 227 8.42 -33.91 6.74
N SER A 228 9.62 -33.45 6.36
CA SER A 228 10.28 -32.34 7.05
C SER A 228 10.81 -31.30 6.09
N VAL A 229 10.79 -30.03 6.54
CA VAL A 229 11.26 -28.86 5.79
C VAL A 229 12.24 -28.12 6.68
N ARG A 230 13.49 -27.96 6.23
CA ARG A 230 14.55 -27.26 6.96
C ARG A 230 15.10 -26.13 6.12
N LEU A 231 15.27 -24.95 6.72
CA LEU A 231 15.99 -23.85 6.08
C LEU A 231 17.49 -24.17 6.01
N LEU A 232 18.06 -24.10 4.81
CA LEU A 232 19.51 -24.11 4.61
C LEU A 232 20.03 -22.67 4.67
N GLU A 233 19.46 -21.83 3.81
CA GLU A 233 19.93 -20.47 3.55
C GLU A 233 18.72 -19.61 3.20
N GLY A 234 18.72 -18.36 3.65
CA GLY A 234 17.69 -17.40 3.31
C GLY A 234 18.30 -16.10 2.82
N ALA A 235 17.52 -15.33 2.08
CA ALA A 235 17.82 -13.93 1.81
C ALA A 235 16.53 -13.12 1.86
N TRP A 236 16.58 -11.92 2.42
CA TRP A 236 15.47 -10.96 2.35
C TRP A 236 15.88 -9.71 1.59
N CYS A 237 14.88 -9.06 1.00
CA CYS A 237 15.03 -7.80 0.31
C CYS A 237 13.80 -6.93 0.57
N TRP A 238 14.01 -5.69 0.98
CA TRP A 238 12.94 -4.72 1.13
C TRP A 238 12.68 -4.02 -0.21
N GLU A 239 11.52 -4.28 -0.81
CA GLU A 239 11.07 -3.55 -1.99
C GLU A 239 9.97 -2.57 -1.58
N PRO A 240 10.19 -1.24 -1.60
CA PRO A 240 9.19 -0.27 -1.16
C PRO A 240 7.76 -0.48 -1.73
N PRO A 241 7.57 -0.85 -3.02
CA PRO A 241 6.21 -1.05 -3.56
C PRO A 241 5.60 -2.43 -3.26
N HIS A 242 6.39 -3.44 -2.93
CA HIS A 242 5.92 -4.83 -2.75
C HIS A 242 6.06 -5.33 -1.30
N ALA A 243 6.66 -4.53 -0.43
CA ALA A 243 7.11 -4.88 0.91
C ALA A 243 8.28 -5.89 0.92
N LEU A 244 8.44 -6.59 2.05
CA LEU A 244 9.56 -7.47 2.30
C LEU A 244 9.42 -8.79 1.53
N ARG A 245 10.43 -9.08 0.69
CA ARG A 245 10.51 -10.32 -0.08
C ARG A 245 11.52 -11.27 0.55
N TYR A 246 11.16 -12.55 0.57
CA TYR A 246 12.01 -13.62 1.06
C TYR A 246 12.35 -14.60 -0.07
N ARG A 247 13.62 -15.02 -0.12
CA ARG A 247 14.10 -16.14 -0.91
C ARG A 247 14.65 -17.18 0.06
N LEU A 248 14.08 -18.38 0.04
CA LEU A 248 14.38 -19.43 1.00
C LEU A 248 14.88 -20.66 0.26
N LEU A 249 16.06 -21.14 0.61
CA LEU A 249 16.59 -22.41 0.18
C LEU A 249 16.20 -23.46 1.23
N LEU A 250 15.28 -24.36 0.88
CA LEU A 250 14.72 -25.34 1.80
C LEU A 250 15.19 -26.75 1.43
N ALA A 251 15.68 -27.48 2.42
CA ALA A 251 15.88 -28.92 2.33
C ALA A 251 14.59 -29.64 2.71
N LEU A 252 14.10 -30.48 1.79
CA LEU A 252 12.88 -31.27 1.97
C LEU A 252 13.28 -32.74 2.20
N ARG A 253 12.74 -33.39 3.22
CA ARG A 253 12.77 -34.86 3.32
C ARG A 253 11.39 -35.42 3.00
N PRO A 254 11.27 -36.46 2.17
CA PRO A 254 10.00 -37.10 1.88
C PRO A 254 9.40 -37.76 3.13
N LEU A 255 8.07 -37.92 3.16
CA LEU A 255 7.36 -38.59 4.26
C LEU A 255 7.63 -40.11 4.33
N SER A 256 8.06 -40.73 3.21
CA SER A 256 8.48 -42.12 3.11
C SER A 256 9.72 -42.22 2.21
N PRO A 257 10.75 -43.01 2.57
CA PRO A 257 11.98 -43.15 1.78
C PRO A 257 11.80 -43.92 0.45
N ASP A 258 10.66 -44.60 0.22
CA ASP A 258 10.50 -45.56 -0.90
C ASP A 258 9.65 -45.06 -2.09
N LEU A 259 9.32 -43.77 -2.18
CA LEU A 259 8.62 -43.24 -3.36
C LEU A 259 9.64 -42.69 -4.38
N PRO A 260 9.76 -43.29 -5.59
CA PRO A 260 10.63 -42.76 -6.63
C PRO A 260 10.15 -41.36 -7.01
N GLN A 261 11.07 -40.39 -7.00
CA GLN A 261 10.82 -39.02 -7.45
C GLN A 261 10.59 -39.01 -8.97
N VAL A 262 9.36 -39.25 -9.40
CA VAL A 262 8.95 -38.95 -10.78
C VAL A 262 8.65 -37.45 -10.86
N HIS A 263 9.69 -36.65 -11.06
CA HIS A 263 9.53 -35.30 -11.56
C HIS A 263 9.74 -35.28 -13.08
N ARG A 264 8.66 -35.53 -13.83
CA ARG A 264 8.54 -34.96 -15.17
C ARG A 264 8.14 -33.50 -15.01
N ALA A 265 9.08 -32.60 -15.25
CA ALA A 265 8.78 -31.20 -15.48
C ALA A 265 8.36 -31.02 -16.95
N ARG A 266 7.13 -30.55 -17.16
CA ARG A 266 6.73 -29.71 -18.29
C ARG A 266 6.12 -28.44 -17.71
#